data_AF-A0A2B4RYG7-F1
#
_entry.id   AF-A0A2B4RYG7-F1
#
_cell.length_a   1.000
_cell.length_b   1.000
_cell.length_c   1.000
_cell.angle_alpha   90.00
_cell.angle_beta   90.00
_cell.angle_gamma   90.00
#
_symmetry.space_group_name_H-M   'P 1'
#
loop_
_entity.id
_entity.type
_entity.pdbx_description
1 polymer ?
#
loop_
_entity_poly.entity_id
_entity_poly.type
_entity_poly.pdbx_seq_one_letter_code
_entity_poly.pdbx_strand_id
1 'polypeptide(L)'
;MDSTSIITQVNKDDESAEVSPYTQNKLPSSVSKKPRNRNIFSSFFCCFGAQSAAATAAGGPYRTAVTHTNHNHNHNHNENSLSISTEEKEPKPCKYLLPAVRHQDMHKKCIVIDLDETLVHSSFKPVHNADFIVPVEIDGTVHQVYVLKRPHVDEFLRRVGELFECVLFTASLSKYADPVADLLDKHKSFRARLFRESCVFHRGNYVKDLSKLGRDLKKVLIVDNSPASYSFHPENAIPVASWFDDFSDMELLELIPFLESISEADDVCAYLRNANMNILKGRCNSLELNTSS
;
A
#
# COMPACT_ATOMS: atom_id res chain seq x y z
N MET A 1 14.02 20.29 -0.72
CA MET A 1 13.50 20.02 0.64
C MET A 1 13.30 18.53 0.67
N ASP A 2 14.01 17.82 1.56
CA ASP A 2 13.83 16.38 1.72
C ASP A 2 12.52 16.15 2.48
N SER A 3 11.41 16.19 1.75
CA SER A 3 10.04 16.05 2.25
C SER A 3 9.61 14.58 2.17
N THR A 4 10.29 13.72 2.92
CA THR A 4 9.82 12.34 3.14
C THR A 4 8.94 12.32 4.38
N SER A 5 7.79 11.65 4.31
CA SER A 5 6.78 11.62 5.38
C SER A 5 7.42 11.21 6.68
N ILE A 6 7.33 12.09 7.68
CA ILE A 6 8.07 12.05 8.93
C ILE A 6 7.92 10.74 9.71
N ILE A 7 6.80 10.03 9.51
CA ILE A 7 6.45 8.84 10.29
C ILE A 7 6.87 7.55 9.60
N THR A 8 7.19 7.59 8.29
CA THR A 8 7.73 6.44 7.53
C THR A 8 9.12 5.99 7.99
N GLN A 9 9.87 6.89 8.63
CA GLN A 9 11.29 6.69 8.97
C GLN A 9 11.55 6.06 10.33
N VAL A 10 10.52 5.87 11.18
CA VAL A 10 10.71 5.19 12.47
C VAL A 10 10.87 3.69 12.21
N ASN A 11 12.12 3.24 12.08
CA ASN A 11 12.46 1.82 11.97
C ASN A 11 12.25 1.13 13.33
N LYS A 12 11.87 -0.15 13.28
CA LYS A 12 11.64 -1.00 14.46
C LYS A 12 12.93 -1.44 15.17
N ASP A 13 14.10 -1.08 14.64
CA ASP A 13 15.37 -1.73 14.97
C ASP A 13 16.18 -1.05 16.10
N ASP A 14 15.65 -0.03 16.78
CA ASP A 14 16.37 0.64 17.89
C ASP A 14 16.11 0.02 19.29
N GLU A 15 15.44 -1.14 19.37
CA GLU A 15 15.09 -1.82 20.64
C GLU A 15 16.21 -2.71 21.24
N SER A 16 17.49 -2.38 21.04
CA SER A 16 18.57 -3.05 21.79
C SER A 16 19.85 -2.23 21.85
N ALA A 17 19.94 -1.32 22.83
CA ALA A 17 21.23 -0.89 23.38
C ALA A 17 21.08 -0.59 24.88
N GLU A 18 21.93 -1.24 25.66
CA GLU A 18 21.89 -1.38 27.11
C GLU A 18 22.07 -0.05 27.89
N VAL A 19 21.37 0.04 29.02
CA VAL A 19 21.48 1.09 30.03
C VAL A 19 22.63 0.75 31.00
N SER A 20 23.50 1.72 31.29
CA SER A 20 24.31 1.74 32.52
C SER A 20 24.37 3.18 33.09
N PRO A 21 24.17 3.39 34.41
CA PRO A 21 23.88 4.71 34.99
C PRO A 21 25.13 5.37 35.59
N TYR A 22 25.25 6.72 35.56
CA TYR A 22 25.78 7.57 36.65
C TYR A 22 25.64 9.09 36.34
N THR A 23 24.67 9.70 37.03
CA THR A 23 24.62 10.98 37.78
C THR A 23 25.39 12.27 37.36
N GLN A 24 24.58 13.32 37.07
CA GLN A 24 24.62 14.76 37.46
C GLN A 24 25.54 15.85 36.84
N ASN A 25 24.82 16.86 36.32
CA ASN A 25 24.90 18.32 36.59
C ASN A 25 25.71 19.30 35.70
N LYS A 26 24.95 20.33 35.27
CA LYS A 26 25.27 21.76 35.00
C LYS A 26 25.99 22.19 33.70
N LEU A 27 25.26 22.98 32.90
CA LEU A 27 25.74 24.05 31.99
C LEU A 27 26.18 25.30 32.81
N PRO A 28 26.79 26.39 32.26
CA PRO A 28 26.96 26.74 30.83
C PRO A 28 28.32 27.36 30.38
N SER A 29 28.54 27.43 29.06
CA SER A 29 28.79 28.67 28.27
C SER A 29 29.85 28.58 27.15
N SER A 30 29.58 29.34 26.07
CA SER A 30 30.48 29.97 25.08
C SER A 30 30.91 29.25 23.78
N VAL A 31 30.24 29.67 22.70
CA VAL A 31 30.71 30.11 21.37
C VAL A 31 32.14 29.75 20.91
N SER A 32 32.25 29.11 19.74
CA SER A 32 33.22 29.45 18.66
C SER A 32 32.88 28.79 17.31
N LYS A 33 33.25 29.46 16.21
CA LYS A 33 32.79 29.28 14.82
C LYS A 33 33.77 28.41 13.97
N LYS A 34 33.19 27.53 13.12
CA LYS A 34 33.57 27.10 11.72
C LYS A 34 35.01 26.53 11.45
N PRO A 35 35.25 25.71 10.39
CA PRO A 35 34.53 25.68 9.11
C PRO A 35 34.18 24.31 8.48
N ARG A 36 33.13 24.39 7.66
CA ARG A 36 32.85 23.74 6.36
C ARG A 36 33.90 22.76 5.81
N ASN A 37 33.48 21.52 5.53
CA ASN A 37 34.05 20.75 4.42
C ASN A 37 32.94 20.02 3.65
N ARG A 38 32.98 20.16 2.33
CA ARG A 38 32.11 19.51 1.32
C ARG A 38 32.81 18.26 0.82
N ASN A 39 32.05 17.22 0.49
CA ASN A 39 32.28 16.15 -0.51
C ASN A 39 31.09 15.19 -0.33
N ILE A 40 30.02 15.14 -1.14
CA ILE A 40 29.88 14.88 -2.59
C ILE A 40 30.79 13.76 -3.09
N PHE A 41 30.30 12.51 -3.03
CA PHE A 41 30.66 11.48 -4.00
C PHE A 41 29.41 10.71 -4.42
N SER A 42 28.99 11.00 -5.66
CA SER A 42 28.17 10.17 -6.51
C SER A 42 28.88 8.84 -6.80
N SER A 43 28.14 7.74 -6.78
CA SER A 43 28.54 6.51 -7.47
C SER A 43 27.42 6.09 -8.40
N PHE A 44 27.49 6.61 -9.62
CA PHE A 44 26.84 6.06 -10.79
C PHE A 44 27.81 5.09 -11.47
N PHE A 45 27.23 4.03 -12.05
CA PHE A 45 27.77 3.05 -13.01
C PHE A 45 28.68 1.92 -12.52
N CYS A 46 28.19 0.68 -12.69
CA CYS A 46 28.91 -0.34 -13.45
C CYS A 46 27.92 -1.22 -14.24
N CYS A 47 28.23 -1.43 -15.52
CA CYS A 47 27.50 -2.19 -16.53
C CYS A 47 28.08 -3.60 -16.73
N PHE A 48 27.33 -4.44 -17.45
CA PHE A 48 27.69 -5.73 -18.10
C PHE A 48 27.87 -6.92 -17.15
N GLY A 49 27.30 -8.10 -17.38
CA GLY A 49 26.68 -8.69 -18.56
C GLY A 49 27.22 -10.12 -18.71
N ALA A 50 26.36 -11.14 -18.74
CA ALA A 50 26.67 -12.46 -19.31
C ALA A 50 25.38 -13.27 -19.53
N GLN A 51 25.05 -13.47 -20.81
CA GLN A 51 24.18 -14.52 -21.33
C GLN A 51 24.91 -15.86 -21.37
N SER A 52 24.16 -16.96 -21.24
CA SER A 52 24.29 -18.25 -21.95
C SER A 52 23.34 -19.25 -21.27
N ALA A 53 22.66 -20.22 -21.89
CA ALA A 53 22.44 -20.59 -23.28
C ALA A 53 21.25 -21.58 -23.28
N ALA A 54 20.58 -21.70 -24.43
CA ALA A 54 19.53 -22.68 -24.68
C ALA A 54 20.09 -24.10 -24.88
N ALA A 55 19.29 -25.12 -24.53
CA ALA A 55 19.40 -26.45 -25.10
C ALA A 55 17.99 -27.04 -25.30
N THR A 56 17.77 -27.48 -26.55
CA THR A 56 16.58 -28.09 -27.13
C THR A 56 16.65 -29.63 -27.10
N ALA A 57 15.52 -30.26 -27.46
CA ALA A 57 15.31 -31.67 -27.85
C ALA A 57 15.10 -32.69 -26.71
N ALA A 58 14.26 -33.74 -26.82
CA ALA A 58 13.19 -34.16 -27.73
C ALA A 58 12.62 -35.48 -27.15
N GLY A 59 11.39 -35.87 -27.53
CA GLY A 59 10.94 -37.27 -27.49
C GLY A 59 9.71 -37.56 -26.62
N GLY A 60 8.56 -37.76 -27.27
CA GLY A 60 7.32 -38.31 -26.68
C GLY A 60 7.33 -39.86 -26.61
N PRO A 61 6.18 -40.51 -26.84
CA PRO A 61 5.11 -40.68 -25.85
C PRO A 61 4.73 -42.17 -25.68
N TYR A 62 4.08 -42.53 -24.56
CA TYR A 62 3.24 -43.74 -24.52
C TYR A 62 1.92 -43.48 -23.80
N ARG A 63 0.84 -43.50 -24.59
CA ARG A 63 -0.53 -43.82 -24.17
C ARG A 63 -0.63 -45.33 -23.94
N THR A 64 -1.39 -45.76 -22.96
CA THR A 64 -2.32 -46.90 -23.12
C THR A 64 -3.51 -46.68 -22.19
N ALA A 65 -4.71 -46.80 -22.76
CA ALA A 65 -6.00 -46.77 -22.09
C ALA A 65 -6.56 -48.20 -22.01
N VAL A 66 -7.25 -48.57 -20.92
CA VAL A 66 -8.30 -49.63 -20.82
C VAL A 66 -9.02 -49.37 -19.47
N THR A 67 -10.20 -48.75 -19.41
CA THR A 67 -11.59 -49.30 -19.41
C THR A 67 -11.98 -50.38 -18.39
N HIS A 68 -12.97 -50.02 -17.57
CA HIS A 68 -14.08 -50.80 -16.98
C HIS A 68 -13.80 -52.02 -16.07
N THR A 69 -14.31 -51.98 -14.82
CA THR A 69 -15.65 -52.49 -14.43
C THR A 69 -15.82 -52.50 -12.90
N ASN A 70 -17.05 -52.23 -12.46
CA ASN A 70 -17.54 -52.48 -11.10
C ASN A 70 -17.63 -53.99 -10.82
N HIS A 71 -17.11 -54.45 -9.68
CA HIS A 71 -17.76 -55.53 -8.93
C HIS A 71 -17.54 -55.39 -7.42
N ASN A 72 -18.66 -55.57 -6.72
CA ASN A 72 -18.84 -55.52 -5.29
C ASN A 72 -18.51 -56.90 -4.70
N HIS A 73 -17.55 -57.01 -3.78
CA HIS A 73 -17.53 -58.14 -2.85
C HIS A 73 -16.97 -57.75 -1.48
N ASN A 74 -17.78 -58.08 -0.49
CA ASN A 74 -17.58 -57.87 0.92
C ASN A 74 -16.82 -59.08 1.48
N HIS A 75 -15.60 -58.89 1.99
CA HIS A 75 -14.98 -59.86 2.89
C HIS A 75 -14.11 -59.18 3.94
N ASN A 76 -14.55 -59.33 5.19
CA ASN A 76 -13.78 -59.12 6.40
C ASN A 76 -12.53 -60.01 6.37
N HIS A 77 -11.35 -59.40 6.42
CA HIS A 77 -10.23 -59.98 7.15
C HIS A 77 -9.41 -58.87 7.80
N ASN A 78 -9.37 -58.99 9.12
CA ASN A 78 -8.58 -58.20 10.05
C ASN A 78 -7.16 -58.77 10.04
N GLU A 79 -6.17 -58.08 9.47
CA GLU A 79 -4.78 -58.22 9.90
C GLU A 79 -4.04 -56.88 9.88
N ASN A 80 -3.30 -56.72 10.97
CA ASN A 80 -2.56 -55.59 11.46
C ASN A 80 -1.41 -55.18 10.51
N SER A 81 -1.49 -54.01 9.89
CA SER A 81 -0.35 -53.41 9.17
C SER A 81 -0.17 -51.95 9.56
N LEU A 82 0.97 -51.64 10.18
CA LEU A 82 1.40 -50.29 10.54
C LEU A 82 1.30 -49.34 9.34
N SER A 83 0.34 -48.43 9.37
CA SER A 83 0.28 -47.30 8.46
C SER A 83 1.17 -46.18 9.00
N ILE A 84 2.34 -46.00 8.39
CA ILE A 84 3.05 -44.72 8.39
C ILE A 84 2.11 -43.72 7.74
N SER A 85 1.49 -42.86 8.55
CA SER A 85 0.74 -41.71 8.06
C SER A 85 1.74 -40.67 7.54
N THR A 86 1.91 -40.64 6.22
CA THR A 86 2.39 -39.44 5.53
C THR A 86 1.35 -38.35 5.73
N GLU A 87 1.54 -37.52 6.75
CA GLU A 87 0.86 -36.24 6.85
C GLU A 87 1.32 -35.36 5.68
N GLU A 88 0.56 -35.39 4.59
CA GLU A 88 0.55 -34.30 3.64
C GLU A 88 0.03 -33.07 4.41
N LYS A 89 0.98 -32.24 4.88
CA LYS A 89 0.67 -30.92 5.42
C LYS A 89 -0.01 -30.13 4.31
N GLU A 90 -1.34 -30.07 4.36
CA GLU A 90 -2.09 -29.09 3.58
C GLU A 90 -1.44 -27.70 3.80
N PRO A 91 -1.21 -26.92 2.73
CA PRO A 91 -0.65 -25.59 2.89
C PRO A 91 -1.61 -24.79 3.78
N LYS A 92 -1.12 -24.37 4.96
CA LYS A 92 -1.88 -23.50 5.86
C LYS A 92 -2.46 -22.34 5.04
N PRO A 93 -3.77 -22.09 5.08
CA PRO A 93 -4.36 -21.01 4.29
C PRO A 93 -3.66 -19.71 4.69
N CYS A 94 -3.04 -19.06 3.69
CA CYS A 94 -2.45 -17.75 3.87
C CYS A 94 -3.58 -16.82 4.33
N LYS A 95 -3.55 -16.38 5.60
CA LYS A 95 -4.62 -15.55 6.17
C LYS A 95 -4.61 -14.21 5.43
N TYR A 96 -5.70 -13.90 4.73
CA TYR A 96 -5.88 -12.60 4.08
C TYR A 96 -5.87 -11.45 5.12
N LEU A 97 -5.47 -10.26 4.67
CA LEU A 97 -5.40 -9.04 5.49
C LEU A 97 -6.79 -8.53 5.89
N LEU A 98 -7.81 -8.75 5.05
CA LEU A 98 -9.18 -8.36 5.36
C LEU A 98 -10.01 -9.58 5.79
N PRO A 99 -11.00 -9.39 6.67
CA PRO A 99 -12.01 -10.41 6.94
C PRO A 99 -12.92 -10.62 5.72
N ALA A 100 -13.83 -11.58 5.85
CA ALA A 100 -14.92 -11.77 4.90
C ALA A 100 -15.71 -10.46 4.70
N VAL A 101 -16.16 -10.23 3.46
CA VAL A 101 -16.89 -9.02 3.08
C VAL A 101 -18.18 -8.91 3.91
N ARG A 102 -18.48 -7.71 4.40
CA ARG A 102 -19.73 -7.43 5.12
C ARG A 102 -20.90 -7.50 4.15
N HIS A 103 -22.05 -7.99 4.61
CA HIS A 103 -23.26 -8.10 3.77
C HIS A 103 -23.62 -6.78 3.07
N GLN A 104 -23.51 -5.64 3.76
CA GLN A 104 -23.79 -4.30 3.22
C GLN A 104 -22.84 -3.84 2.11
N ASP A 105 -21.65 -4.45 1.99
CA ASP A 105 -20.62 -4.07 1.02
C ASP A 105 -20.43 -5.16 -0.06
N MET A 106 -21.27 -6.22 -0.10
CA MET A 106 -21.07 -7.39 -0.98
C MET A 106 -21.11 -7.08 -2.48
N HIS A 107 -21.75 -5.99 -2.88
CA HIS A 107 -21.85 -5.55 -4.27
C HIS A 107 -20.86 -4.43 -4.60
N LYS A 108 -20.12 -3.95 -3.60
CA LYS A 108 -19.16 -2.87 -3.77
C LYS A 108 -17.81 -3.43 -4.21
N LYS A 109 -17.07 -2.59 -4.93
CA LYS A 109 -15.64 -2.79 -5.16
C LYS A 109 -14.87 -2.38 -3.90
N CYS A 110 -13.67 -2.93 -3.73
CA CYS A 110 -12.75 -2.52 -2.68
C CYS A 110 -11.88 -1.37 -3.17
N ILE A 111 -11.76 -0.31 -2.38
CA ILE A 111 -10.81 0.77 -2.65
C ILE A 111 -9.85 0.92 -1.47
N VAL A 112 -8.57 0.78 -1.76
CA VAL A 112 -7.48 1.03 -0.84
C VAL A 112 -7.09 2.50 -0.97
N ILE A 113 -7.02 3.22 0.15
CA ILE A 113 -6.71 4.64 0.17
C ILE A 113 -5.54 4.85 1.13
N ASP A 114 -4.49 5.51 0.64
CA ASP A 114 -3.36 5.92 1.47
C ASP A 114 -3.69 7.11 2.39
N LEU A 115 -2.83 7.38 3.37
CA LEU A 115 -3.03 8.46 4.35
C LEU A 115 -2.15 9.69 4.08
N ASP A 116 -0.85 9.53 4.26
CA ASP A 116 0.13 10.62 4.28
C ASP A 116 0.42 11.10 2.85
N GLU A 117 0.43 12.41 2.64
CA GLU A 117 0.52 13.08 1.34
C GLU A 117 -0.59 12.71 0.33
N THR A 118 -1.56 11.89 0.74
CA THR A 118 -2.76 11.53 -0.05
C THR A 118 -4.01 12.22 0.51
N LEU A 119 -4.32 12.05 1.79
CA LEU A 119 -5.48 12.64 2.47
C LEU A 119 -5.10 13.77 3.44
N VAL A 120 -3.90 13.70 4.00
CA VAL A 120 -3.38 14.63 5.01
C VAL A 120 -1.88 14.84 4.81
N HIS A 121 -1.34 15.89 5.40
CA HIS A 121 0.10 16.06 5.56
C HIS A 121 0.43 16.31 7.04
N SER A 122 1.48 15.68 7.54
CA SER A 122 1.83 15.69 8.96
C SER A 122 3.26 16.14 9.22
N SER A 123 3.43 16.93 10.28
CA SER A 123 4.70 17.53 10.67
C SER A 123 4.96 17.41 12.18
N PHE A 124 6.20 17.11 12.60
CA PHE A 124 6.63 17.32 14.00
C PHE A 124 6.91 18.79 14.31
N LYS A 125 7.10 19.63 13.28
CA LYS A 125 7.27 21.07 13.48
C LYS A 125 5.90 21.71 13.69
N PRO A 126 5.75 22.63 14.65
CA PRO A 126 4.51 23.35 14.85
C PRO A 126 4.00 24.01 13.56
N VAL A 127 2.73 23.77 13.24
CA VAL A 127 1.99 24.40 12.14
C VAL A 127 0.84 25.19 12.75
N HIS A 128 0.79 26.50 12.50
CA HIS A 128 -0.15 27.40 13.18
C HIS A 128 -1.63 27.12 12.88
N ASN A 129 -1.92 26.63 11.68
CA ASN A 129 -3.26 26.33 11.18
C ASN A 129 -3.50 24.82 11.01
N ALA A 130 -2.87 23.99 11.85
CA ALA A 130 -3.12 22.55 11.84
C ALA A 130 -4.60 22.25 12.12
N ASP A 131 -5.18 21.32 11.36
CA ASP A 131 -6.53 20.81 11.59
C ASP A 131 -6.57 19.92 12.83
N PHE A 132 -5.53 19.10 13.03
CA PHE A 132 -5.39 18.23 14.19
C PHE A 132 -4.00 18.36 14.82
N ILE A 133 -3.94 18.11 16.13
CA ILE A 133 -2.68 17.90 16.85
C ILE A 133 -2.79 16.55 17.57
N VAL A 134 -2.00 15.58 17.14
CA VAL A 134 -2.02 14.21 17.65
C VAL A 134 -0.77 13.97 18.50
N PRO A 135 -0.91 13.64 19.80
CA PRO A 135 0.22 13.21 20.60
C PRO A 135 0.61 11.77 20.22
N VAL A 136 1.88 11.58 19.85
CA VAL A 136 2.43 10.27 19.49
C VAL A 136 3.62 9.96 20.40
N GLU A 137 3.58 8.82 21.08
CA GLU A 137 4.70 8.35 21.88
C GLU A 137 5.76 7.68 21.01
N ILE A 138 7.00 8.14 21.12
CA ILE A 138 8.19 7.61 20.44
C ILE A 138 9.26 7.49 21.51
N ASP A 139 9.74 6.27 21.74
CA ASP A 139 10.79 5.95 22.73
C ASP A 139 10.51 6.54 24.13
N GLY A 140 9.28 6.39 24.60
CA GLY A 140 8.82 6.89 25.90
C GLY A 140 8.63 8.42 25.98
N THR A 141 8.84 9.15 24.88
CA THR A 141 8.63 10.59 24.80
C THR A 141 7.41 10.90 23.94
N VAL A 142 6.52 11.76 24.45
CA VAL A 142 5.35 12.21 23.68
C VAL A 142 5.75 13.38 22.77
N HIS A 143 5.59 13.19 21.46
CA HIS A 143 5.79 14.20 20.43
C HIS A 143 4.44 14.65 19.88
N GLN A 144 4.29 15.96 19.66
CA GLN A 144 3.09 16.50 19.00
C GLN A 144 3.26 16.43 17.49
N VAL A 145 2.32 15.77 16.82
CA VAL A 145 2.22 15.73 15.36
C VAL A 145 1.11 16.67 14.91
N TYR A 146 1.48 17.67 14.10
CA TYR A 146 0.59 18.65 13.53
C TYR A 146 0.13 18.16 12.17
N VAL A 147 -1.18 18.02 11.98
CA VAL A 147 -1.79 17.43 10.79
C VAL A 147 -2.60 18.48 10.05
N LEU A 148 -2.35 18.64 8.77
CA LEU A 148 -3.17 19.40 7.85
C LEU A 148 -4.03 18.44 7.01
N LYS A 149 -5.29 18.79 6.81
CA LYS A 149 -6.20 18.08 5.92
C LYS A 149 -6.03 18.57 4.50
N ARG A 150 -5.95 17.64 3.56
CA ARG A 150 -6.04 17.98 2.14
C ARG A 150 -7.42 18.59 1.85
N PRO A 151 -7.52 19.66 1.05
CA PRO A 151 -8.80 20.21 0.64
C PRO A 151 -9.75 19.12 0.12
N HIS A 152 -11.05 19.28 0.41
CA HIS A 152 -12.13 18.38 -0.01
C HIS A 152 -12.09 16.95 0.55
N VAL A 153 -11.17 16.61 1.46
CA VAL A 153 -11.06 15.25 2.04
C VAL A 153 -12.35 14.76 2.71
N ASP A 154 -13.09 15.63 3.40
CA ASP A 154 -14.35 15.25 4.08
C ASP A 154 -15.41 14.84 3.05
N GLU A 155 -15.53 15.58 1.95
CA GLU A 155 -16.48 15.30 0.87
C GLU A 155 -16.08 14.03 0.11
N PHE A 156 -14.79 13.89 -0.20
CA PHE A 156 -14.22 12.71 -0.82
C PHE A 156 -14.49 11.45 0.01
N LEU A 157 -14.12 11.43 1.29
CA LEU A 157 -14.30 10.24 2.14
C LEU A 157 -15.78 9.87 2.32
N ARG A 158 -16.67 10.87 2.47
CA ARG A 158 -18.12 10.62 2.53
C ARG A 158 -18.58 9.93 1.24
N ARG A 159 -18.25 10.50 0.08
CA ARG A 159 -18.76 10.00 -1.21
C ARG A 159 -18.18 8.63 -1.56
N VAL A 160 -16.88 8.44 -1.38
CA VAL A 160 -16.21 7.16 -1.67
C VAL A 160 -16.69 6.06 -0.71
N GLY A 161 -16.98 6.38 0.56
CA GLY A 161 -17.57 5.45 1.53
C GLY A 161 -18.97 4.93 1.16
N GLU A 162 -19.74 5.71 0.40
CA GLU A 162 -21.04 5.28 -0.15
C GLU A 162 -20.83 4.26 -1.28
N LEU A 163 -19.85 4.52 -2.16
CA LEU A 163 -19.61 3.78 -3.40
C LEU A 163 -18.81 2.48 -3.21
N PHE A 164 -17.84 2.46 -2.29
CA PHE A 164 -16.84 1.40 -2.16
C PHE A 164 -16.78 0.78 -0.76
N GLU A 165 -16.25 -0.44 -0.68
CA GLU A 165 -15.64 -0.97 0.55
C GLU A 165 -14.29 -0.28 0.74
N CYS A 166 -14.25 0.79 1.54
CA CYS A 166 -13.02 1.56 1.74
C CYS A 166 -12.10 0.90 2.77
N VAL A 167 -10.81 0.82 2.44
CA VAL A 167 -9.75 0.33 3.32
C VAL A 167 -8.68 1.40 3.41
N LEU A 168 -8.43 1.90 4.62
CA LEU A 168 -7.24 2.70 4.89
C LEU A 168 -6.05 1.75 4.87
N PHE A 169 -5.06 2.01 4.01
CA PHE A 169 -3.82 1.23 4.02
C PHE A 169 -2.65 2.21 3.93
N THR A 170 -1.91 2.36 5.02
CA THR A 170 -0.79 3.30 5.13
C THR A 170 0.51 2.58 5.48
N ALA A 171 1.64 3.11 5.02
CA ALA A 171 2.97 2.70 5.47
C ALA A 171 3.34 3.28 6.85
N SER A 172 2.47 4.07 7.48
CA SER A 172 2.65 4.63 8.82
C SER A 172 2.26 3.65 9.93
N LEU A 173 2.77 3.89 11.14
CA LEU A 173 2.44 3.10 12.33
C LEU A 173 1.04 3.46 12.86
N SER A 174 0.34 2.46 13.41
CA SER A 174 -1.01 2.63 13.98
C SER A 174 -1.07 3.71 15.06
N LYS A 175 -0.04 3.82 15.92
CA LYS A 175 0.05 4.83 17.00
C LYS A 175 -0.16 6.28 16.55
N TYR A 176 0.08 6.56 15.27
CA TYR A 176 -0.22 7.84 14.64
C TYR A 176 -1.47 7.76 13.75
N ALA A 177 -1.54 6.75 12.88
CA ALA A 177 -2.54 6.68 11.85
C ALA A 177 -3.96 6.43 12.39
N ASP A 178 -4.10 5.69 13.49
CA ASP A 178 -5.41 5.46 14.12
C ASP A 178 -6.03 6.76 14.66
N PRO A 179 -5.35 7.55 15.50
CA PRO A 179 -5.88 8.84 15.95
C PRO A 179 -6.23 9.79 14.81
N VAL A 180 -5.40 9.86 13.76
CA VAL A 180 -5.69 10.69 12.58
C VAL A 180 -6.95 10.19 11.87
N ALA A 181 -7.05 8.88 11.62
CA ALA A 181 -8.21 8.29 10.97
C ALA A 181 -9.50 8.45 11.80
N ASP A 182 -9.42 8.43 13.13
CA ASP A 182 -10.56 8.66 14.01
C ASP A 182 -11.11 10.09 13.91
N LEU A 183 -10.22 11.07 13.76
CA LEU A 183 -10.58 12.49 13.59
C LEU A 183 -11.04 12.81 12.16
N LEU A 184 -10.45 12.15 11.17
CA LEU A 184 -10.71 12.38 9.75
C LEU A 184 -12.01 11.69 9.29
N ASP A 185 -12.23 10.43 9.64
CA ASP A 185 -13.34 9.61 9.14
C ASP A 185 -14.63 9.79 9.96
N LYS A 186 -15.26 10.94 9.77
CA LYS A 186 -16.53 11.33 10.43
C LYS A 186 -17.71 10.42 10.07
N HIS A 187 -17.66 9.78 8.89
CA HIS A 187 -18.76 8.98 8.33
C HIS A 187 -18.55 7.47 8.46
N LYS A 188 -17.46 7.03 9.10
CA LYS A 188 -17.08 5.61 9.22
C LYS A 188 -16.99 4.94 7.85
N SER A 189 -16.45 5.67 6.88
CA SER A 189 -16.20 5.22 5.52
C SER A 189 -15.24 4.03 5.49
N PHE A 190 -14.19 4.04 6.31
CA PHE A 190 -13.22 2.95 6.36
C PHE A 190 -13.78 1.71 7.06
N ARG A 191 -13.78 0.57 6.34
CA ARG A 191 -14.21 -0.75 6.84
C ARG A 191 -13.10 -1.49 7.57
N ALA A 192 -11.86 -1.22 7.20
CA ALA A 192 -10.65 -1.74 7.81
C ALA A 192 -9.52 -0.70 7.73
N ARG A 193 -8.55 -0.85 8.63
CA ARG A 193 -7.32 -0.06 8.66
C ARG A 193 -6.14 -1.02 8.67
N LEU A 194 -5.22 -0.83 7.73
CA LEU A 194 -4.01 -1.59 7.55
C LEU A 194 -2.84 -0.61 7.68
N PHE A 195 -1.85 -0.99 8.49
CA PHE A 195 -0.72 -0.14 8.83
C PHE A 195 0.58 -0.74 8.29
N ARG A 196 1.72 -0.15 8.67
CA ARG A 196 3.07 -0.58 8.27
C ARG A 196 3.27 -2.09 8.35
N GLU A 197 2.78 -2.75 9.41
CA GLU A 197 2.99 -4.18 9.63
C GLU A 197 2.26 -5.06 8.59
N SER A 198 1.28 -4.50 7.89
CA SER A 198 0.56 -5.15 6.80
C SER A 198 1.26 -4.97 5.44
N CYS A 199 2.19 -4.02 5.32
CA CYS A 199 2.98 -3.83 4.10
C CYS A 199 4.02 -4.95 3.93
N VAL A 200 4.41 -5.18 2.68
CA VAL A 200 5.58 -6.00 2.33
C VAL A 200 6.77 -5.06 2.17
N PHE A 201 7.81 -5.25 2.99
CA PHE A 201 9.05 -4.51 2.79
C PHE A 201 9.84 -5.12 1.63
N HIS A 202 9.88 -4.42 0.49
CA HIS A 202 10.49 -4.90 -0.74
C HIS A 202 11.41 -3.84 -1.34
N ARG A 203 12.69 -4.17 -1.51
CA ARG A 203 13.71 -3.28 -2.10
C ARG A 203 13.74 -1.88 -1.47
N GLY A 204 13.68 -1.83 -0.14
CA GLY A 204 13.71 -0.57 0.62
C GLY A 204 12.39 0.21 0.65
N ASN A 205 11.31 -0.34 0.09
CA ASN A 205 10.00 0.31 0.04
C ASN A 205 8.94 -0.52 0.76
N TYR A 206 7.96 0.14 1.36
CA TYR A 206 6.76 -0.50 1.89
C TYR A 206 5.73 -0.66 0.76
N VAL A 207 5.55 -1.89 0.29
CA VAL A 207 4.63 -2.23 -0.81
C VAL A 207 3.31 -2.77 -0.24
N LYS A 208 2.20 -2.24 -0.74
CA LYS A 208 0.82 -2.62 -0.41
C LYS A 208 0.38 -3.72 -1.37
N ASP A 209 0.71 -4.96 -1.03
CA ASP A 209 0.39 -6.11 -1.87
C ASP A 209 -1.12 -6.43 -1.84
N LEU A 210 -1.83 -5.95 -2.87
CA LEU A 210 -3.28 -6.08 -3.01
C LEU A 210 -3.76 -7.54 -3.08
N SER A 211 -2.90 -8.47 -3.54
CA SER A 211 -3.24 -9.90 -3.58
C SER A 211 -3.50 -10.50 -2.19
N LYS A 212 -2.97 -9.86 -1.13
CA LYS A 212 -3.16 -10.28 0.25
C LYS A 212 -4.47 -9.81 0.87
N LEU A 213 -5.26 -8.96 0.20
CA LEU A 213 -6.50 -8.42 0.74
C LEU A 213 -7.61 -9.46 0.84
N GLY A 214 -7.56 -10.54 0.04
CA GLY A 214 -8.69 -11.48 -0.05
C GLY A 214 -9.88 -10.87 -0.78
N ARG A 215 -9.60 -10.14 -1.86
CA ARG A 215 -10.57 -9.53 -2.78
C ARG A 215 -10.15 -9.87 -4.21
N ASP A 216 -11.11 -9.95 -5.12
CA ASP A 216 -10.82 -10.13 -6.55
C ASP A 216 -10.13 -8.86 -7.08
N LEU A 217 -8.90 -9.00 -7.62
CA LEU A 217 -8.12 -7.86 -8.13
C LEU A 217 -8.86 -7.09 -9.23
N LYS A 218 -9.78 -7.70 -9.99
CA LYS A 218 -10.62 -6.98 -10.95
C LYS A 218 -11.59 -5.98 -10.31
N LYS A 219 -11.75 -6.06 -8.99
CA LYS A 219 -12.64 -5.23 -8.16
C LYS A 219 -11.89 -4.49 -7.06
N VAL A 220 -10.55 -4.41 -7.13
CA VAL A 220 -9.72 -3.68 -6.17
C VAL A 220 -9.08 -2.48 -6.85
N LEU A 221 -9.20 -1.31 -6.23
CA LEU A 221 -8.49 -0.09 -6.60
C LEU A 221 -7.53 0.32 -5.49
N ILE A 222 -6.46 1.04 -5.86
CA ILE A 222 -5.62 1.75 -4.89
C ILE A 222 -5.43 3.22 -5.29
N VAL A 223 -5.65 4.14 -4.36
CA VAL A 223 -5.36 5.57 -4.46
C VAL A 223 -4.18 5.87 -3.55
N ASP A 224 -3.05 6.25 -4.14
CA ASP A 224 -1.78 6.42 -3.43
C ASP A 224 -0.86 7.35 -4.22
N ASN A 225 -0.19 8.26 -3.53
CA ASN A 225 0.72 9.23 -4.14
C ASN A 225 2.09 8.65 -4.51
N SER A 226 2.44 7.46 -4.02
CA SER A 226 3.74 6.83 -4.22
C SER A 226 3.66 5.60 -5.14
N PRO A 227 4.25 5.66 -6.35
CA PRO A 227 4.33 4.50 -7.25
C PRO A 227 5.00 3.25 -6.67
N ALA A 228 5.89 3.41 -5.69
CA ALA A 228 6.52 2.28 -5.02
C ALA A 228 5.49 1.45 -4.21
N SER A 229 4.48 2.10 -3.64
CA SER A 229 3.46 1.48 -2.80
C SER A 229 2.64 0.42 -3.55
N TYR A 230 2.33 0.65 -4.82
CA TYR A 230 1.57 -0.27 -5.67
C TYR A 230 2.43 -0.93 -6.77
N SER A 231 3.74 -1.01 -6.56
CA SER A 231 4.68 -1.57 -7.55
C SER A 231 4.37 -3.01 -7.99
N PHE A 232 3.62 -3.79 -7.19
CA PHE A 232 3.15 -5.13 -7.55
C PHE A 232 1.84 -5.14 -8.37
N HIS A 233 1.06 -4.06 -8.32
CA HIS A 233 -0.28 -3.98 -8.92
C HIS A 233 -0.51 -2.61 -9.61
N PRO A 234 0.36 -2.18 -10.54
CA PRO A 234 0.26 -0.85 -11.16
C PRO A 234 -1.04 -0.67 -11.98
N GLU A 235 -1.64 -1.73 -12.48
CA GLU A 235 -2.90 -1.71 -13.23
C GLU A 235 -4.15 -1.48 -12.36
N ASN A 236 -4.02 -1.56 -11.04
CA ASN A 236 -5.07 -1.28 -10.06
C ASN A 236 -5.00 0.17 -9.53
N ALA A 237 -3.95 0.89 -9.89
CA ALA A 237 -3.61 2.16 -9.26
C ALA A 237 -4.26 3.37 -9.94
N ILE A 238 -4.78 4.25 -9.11
CA ILE A 238 -5.13 5.63 -9.45
C ILE A 238 -4.06 6.51 -8.81
N PRO A 239 -3.05 6.96 -9.58
CA PRO A 239 -2.02 7.84 -9.04
C PRO A 239 -2.61 9.20 -8.69
N VAL A 240 -2.19 9.75 -7.56
CA VAL A 240 -2.50 11.12 -7.14
C VAL A 240 -1.21 11.89 -6.87
N ALA A 241 -1.25 13.21 -6.99
CA ALA A 241 -0.16 14.06 -6.57
C ALA A 241 0.01 14.01 -5.04
N SER A 242 1.28 14.10 -4.62
CA SER A 242 1.61 14.28 -3.21
C SER A 242 1.19 15.68 -2.75
N TRP A 243 0.47 15.76 -1.65
CA TRP A 243 -0.03 17.00 -1.10
C TRP A 243 0.65 17.36 0.22
N PHE A 244 0.93 18.65 0.43
CA PHE A 244 1.65 19.15 1.60
C PHE A 244 0.92 20.32 2.28
N ASP A 245 0.72 21.42 1.56
CA ASP A 245 0.16 22.66 2.12
C ASP A 245 -0.54 23.57 1.09
N ASP A 246 -0.81 23.07 -0.13
CA ASP A 246 -1.55 23.82 -1.14
C ASP A 246 -3.06 23.76 -0.86
N PHE A 247 -3.61 24.81 -0.26
CA PHE A 247 -5.03 24.91 0.05
C PHE A 247 -5.93 25.17 -1.17
N SER A 248 -5.35 25.39 -2.35
CA SER A 248 -6.07 25.46 -3.63
C SER A 248 -6.14 24.13 -4.38
N ASP A 249 -5.57 23.06 -3.81
CA ASP A 249 -5.64 21.72 -4.36
C ASP A 249 -7.08 21.24 -4.56
N MET A 250 -7.37 20.73 -5.75
CA MET A 250 -8.71 20.24 -6.14
C MET A 250 -8.72 18.73 -6.40
N GLU A 251 -7.59 18.03 -6.25
CA GLU A 251 -7.40 16.68 -6.79
C GLU A 251 -8.40 15.68 -6.21
N LEU A 252 -8.65 15.72 -4.90
CA LEU A 252 -9.64 14.83 -4.28
C LEU A 252 -11.06 15.11 -4.76
N LEU A 253 -11.42 16.37 -5.01
CA LEU A 253 -12.75 16.72 -5.52
C LEU A 253 -12.93 16.27 -6.97
N GLU A 254 -11.93 16.53 -7.81
CA GLU A 254 -11.93 16.16 -9.23
C GLU A 254 -11.88 14.64 -9.45
N LEU A 255 -11.37 13.90 -8.46
CA LEU A 255 -11.34 12.44 -8.53
C LEU A 255 -12.71 11.79 -8.30
N ILE A 256 -13.66 12.46 -7.64
CA ILE A 256 -14.97 11.89 -7.30
C ILE A 256 -15.75 11.43 -8.54
N PRO A 257 -15.97 12.25 -9.61
CA PRO A 257 -16.72 11.81 -10.79
C PRO A 257 -16.09 10.61 -11.51
N PHE A 258 -14.75 10.53 -11.50
CA PHE A 258 -14.03 9.38 -12.03
C PHE A 258 -14.29 8.12 -11.20
N LEU A 259 -14.26 8.24 -9.87
CA LEU A 259 -14.56 7.15 -8.95
C LEU A 259 -16.02 6.68 -9.03
N GLU A 260 -16.97 7.60 -9.25
CA GLU A 260 -18.36 7.25 -9.54
C GLU A 260 -18.47 6.39 -10.79
N SER A 261 -17.78 6.78 -11.87
CA SER A 261 -17.84 6.08 -13.15
C SER A 261 -17.21 4.67 -13.06
N ILE A 262 -16.03 4.54 -12.43
CA ILE A 262 -15.37 3.23 -12.28
C ILE A 262 -16.07 2.32 -11.26
N SER A 263 -16.87 2.88 -10.35
CA SER A 263 -17.64 2.10 -9.38
C SER A 263 -18.65 1.16 -10.05
N GLU A 264 -19.07 1.47 -11.27
CA GLU A 264 -20.00 0.68 -12.09
C GLU A 264 -19.30 -0.30 -13.05
N ALA A 265 -17.98 -0.23 -13.22
CA ALA A 265 -17.25 -1.05 -14.19
C ALA A 265 -17.15 -2.53 -13.74
N ASP A 266 -17.23 -3.51 -14.65
CA ASP A 266 -17.06 -4.93 -14.25
C ASP A 266 -15.62 -5.27 -13.84
N ASP A 267 -14.64 -4.68 -14.53
CA ASP A 267 -13.21 -4.86 -14.32
C ASP A 267 -12.51 -3.50 -14.27
N VAL A 268 -12.03 -3.14 -13.09
CA VAL A 268 -11.41 -1.83 -12.83
C VAL A 268 -10.09 -1.66 -13.56
N CYS A 269 -9.30 -2.73 -13.73
CA CYS A 269 -8.03 -2.69 -14.43
C CYS A 269 -8.24 -2.44 -15.93
N ALA A 270 -9.25 -3.08 -16.52
CA ALA A 270 -9.64 -2.83 -17.90
C ALA A 270 -10.13 -1.38 -18.08
N TYR A 271 -10.93 -0.87 -17.14
CA TYR A 271 -11.38 0.52 -17.15
C TYR A 271 -10.22 1.51 -17.08
N LEU A 272 -9.29 1.34 -16.13
CA LEU A 272 -8.11 2.20 -15.96
C LEU A 272 -7.22 2.20 -17.20
N ARG A 273 -6.99 1.04 -17.80
CA ARG A 273 -6.21 0.92 -19.04
C ARG A 273 -6.84 1.72 -20.18
N ASN A 274 -8.16 1.65 -20.32
CA ASN A 274 -8.89 2.40 -21.35
C ASN A 274 -8.91 3.91 -21.07
N ALA A 275 -9.09 4.32 -19.82
CA ALA A 275 -9.05 5.72 -19.41
C ALA A 275 -7.68 6.35 -19.70
N ASN A 276 -6.59 5.67 -19.36
CA ASN A 276 -5.22 6.11 -19.67
C ASN A 276 -4.99 6.23 -21.18
N MET A 277 -5.48 5.27 -21.97
CA MET A 277 -5.40 5.36 -23.43
C MET A 277 -6.18 6.54 -24.01
N ASN A 278 -7.33 6.89 -23.42
CA ASN A 278 -8.12 8.05 -23.85
C ASN A 278 -7.45 9.38 -23.49
N ILE A 279 -6.79 9.47 -22.33
CA ILE A 279 -5.98 10.64 -21.94
C ILE A 279 -4.79 10.79 -22.90
N LEU A 280 -4.09 9.70 -23.23
CA LEU A 280 -2.98 9.72 -24.18
C LEU A 280 -3.43 10.09 -25.60
N LYS A 281 -4.56 9.56 -26.08
CA LYS A 281 -5.14 9.92 -27.38
C LYS A 281 -5.61 11.38 -27.42
N GLY A 282 -6.24 11.87 -26.35
CA GLY A 282 -6.63 13.28 -26.23
C GLY A 282 -5.43 14.23 -26.30
N ARG A 283 -4.32 13.88 -25.63
CA ARG A 283 -3.06 14.64 -25.70
C ARG A 283 -2.40 14.56 -27.07
N CYS A 284 -2.44 13.42 -27.75
CA CYS A 284 -1.88 13.26 -29.11
C CYS A 284 -2.65 14.11 -30.14
N ASN A 285 -3.98 14.12 -30.06
CA ASN A 285 -4.82 14.94 -30.95
C ASN A 285 -4.65 16.45 -30.72
N SER A 286 -4.43 16.88 -29.47
CA SER A 286 -4.13 18.29 -29.15
C SER A 286 -2.75 18.73 -29.64
N LEU A 287 -1.79 17.82 -29.76
CA LEU A 287 -0.47 18.12 -30.32
C LEU A 287 -0.49 18.21 -31.85
N GLU A 288 -1.30 17.40 -32.54
CA GLU A 288 -1.45 17.48 -34.00
C GLU A 288 -2.13 18.77 -34.46
N LEU A 289 -3.11 19.28 -33.70
CA LEU A 289 -3.76 20.57 -33.98
C LEU A 289 -2.82 21.78 -33.81
N ASN A 290 -1.85 21.71 -32.89
CA ASN A 290 -0.89 22.79 -32.64
C ASN A 290 0.33 22.80 -33.59
N THR A 291 0.48 21.79 -34.45
CA THR A 291 1.54 21.73 -35.48
C THR A 291 1.04 22.09 -36.87
N SER A 292 -0.26 22.34 -37.01
CA SER A 292 -0.94 22.67 -38.27
C SER A 292 -1.40 24.15 -38.35
N SER A 293 -0.87 25.02 -37.47
CA SER A 293 -1.14 26.47 -37.47
C SER A 293 0.12 27.26 -37.77
#